data_AF-A0A534GJB7-F1
#
_entry.id   AF-A0A534GJB7-F1
#
_cell.length_a   1.000
_cell.length_b   1.000
_cell.length_c   1.000
_cell.angle_alpha   90.00
_cell.angle_beta   90.00
_cell.angle_gamma   90.00
#
_symmetry.space_group_name_H-M   'P 1'
#
loop_
_entity.id
_entity.type
_entity.pdbx_description
1 polymer ?
#
loop_
_entity_poly.entity_id
_entity_poly.type
_entity_poly.pdbx_seq_one_letter_code
_entity_poly.pdbx_strand_id
1 'polypeptide(L)' 'MAGLYFEEFEVGRRFEHLVRRTVTETDNLLFSALTMNPAGLHLDAEYAKRTPFGERIVNSVFT' A
#
# COMPACT_ATOMS: atom_id res chain seq x y z
N MET A 1 -1.70 8.48 -20.61
CA MET A 1 -3.03 8.10 -21.11
C MET A 1 -3.97 9.17 -20.62
N ALA A 2 -4.65 9.90 -21.52
CA ALA A 2 -5.66 10.85 -21.09
C ALA A 2 -6.75 10.07 -20.34
N GLY A 3 -7.21 10.60 -19.20
CA GLY A 3 -8.34 10.01 -18.50
C GLY A 3 -9.59 10.06 -19.36
N LEU A 4 -10.63 9.33 -18.95
CA LEU A 4 -11.94 9.40 -19.57
C LEU A 4 -12.75 10.55 -18.97
N TYR A 5 -13.57 11.18 -19.79
CA TYR A 5 -14.70 11.99 -19.35
C TYR A 5 -15.84 11.11 -18.84
N PHE A 6 -16.77 11.71 -18.10
CA PHE A 6 -17.88 10.99 -17.47
C PHE A 6 -18.73 10.21 -18.49
N GLU A 7 -18.95 10.80 -19.65
CA GLU A 7 -19.79 10.29 -20.74
C GLU A 7 -19.17 9.08 -21.45
N GLU A 8 -17.88 8.86 -21.28
CA GLU A 8 -17.15 7.76 -21.93
C GLU A 8 -17.17 6.48 -21.08
N PHE A 9 -17.66 6.53 -19.83
CA PHE A 9 -17.77 5.35 -18.95
C PHE A 9 -19.00 4.50 -19.27
N GLU A 10 -18.86 3.19 -19.11
CA GLU A 10 -19.94 2.21 -19.28
C GLU A 10 -20.03 1.32 -18.04
N VAL A 11 -21.25 1.01 -17.59
CA VAL A 11 -21.48 0.10 -16.46
C VAL A 11 -20.90 -1.27 -16.78
N GLY A 12 -20.10 -1.81 -15.86
CA GLY A 12 -19.45 -3.11 -16.01
C GLY A 12 -18.09 -3.06 -16.71
N ARG A 13 -17.65 -1.89 -17.21
CA ARG A 13 -16.29 -1.72 -17.74
C ARG A 13 -15.24 -2.08 -16.68
N ARG A 14 -14.21 -2.81 -17.09
CA ARG A 14 -13.04 -3.17 -16.26
C ARG A 14 -11.79 -2.55 -16.86
N PHE A 15 -10.93 -1.99 -16.01
CA PHE A 15 -9.66 -1.41 -16.42
C PHE A 15 -8.51 -2.26 -15.89
N GLU A 16 -7.63 -2.70 -16.79
CA GLU A 16 -6.35 -3.27 -16.40
C GLU A 16 -5.29 -2.16 -16.43
N HIS A 17 -4.86 -1.72 -15.25
CA HIS A 17 -3.80 -0.72 -15.15
C HIS A 17 -2.45 -1.34 -15.49
N LEU A 18 -1.78 -0.77 -16.49
CA LEU A 18 -0.48 -1.26 -16.98
C LEU A 18 0.65 -1.05 -15.97
N VAL A 19 0.57 0.00 -15.16
CA VAL A 19 1.61 0.33 -14.19
C VAL A 19 1.43 -0.55 -12.95
N ARG A 20 2.45 -1.34 -12.66
CA ARG A 20 2.58 -2.14 -11.44
C ARG A 20 3.80 -1.67 -10.67
N ARG A 21 3.77 -1.78 -9.35
CA ARG A 21 4.87 -1.36 -8.47
C ARG A 21 5.18 -2.44 -7.46
N THR A 22 6.45 -2.84 -7.38
CA THR A 22 6.93 -3.69 -6.29
C THR A 22 7.03 -2.85 -5.03
N VAL A 23 6.37 -3.32 -3.97
CA VAL A 23 6.43 -2.67 -2.65
C VAL A 23 7.72 -3.06 -1.95
N THR A 24 8.41 -2.07 -1.40
CA THR A 24 9.67 -2.25 -0.66
C THR A 24 9.51 -1.80 0.78
N GLU A 25 10.50 -2.10 1.63
CA GLU A 25 10.50 -1.61 3.02
C GLU A 25 10.47 -0.08 3.10
N THR A 26 11.13 0.60 2.18
CA THR A 26 11.17 2.07 2.11
C THR A 26 9.77 2.64 1.93
N ASP A 27 8.90 1.99 1.14
CA ASP A 27 7.52 2.41 0.95
C ASP A 27 6.73 2.38 2.25
N ASN A 28 6.86 1.28 2.99
CA ASN A 28 6.20 1.11 4.27
C ASN A 28 6.67 2.15 5.30
N LEU A 29 7.99 2.38 5.37
CA LEU A 29 8.59 3.38 6.26
C LEU A 29 8.09 4.78 5.93
N LEU A 30 8.24 5.20 4.66
CA LEU A 30 7.86 6.55 4.23
C LEU A 30 6.37 6.79 4.43
N PHE A 31 5.52 5.84 4.05
CA PHE A 31 4.08 6.01 4.17
C PHE A 31 3.65 6.09 5.64
N SER A 32 4.15 5.19 6.49
CA SER A 32 3.84 5.20 7.92
C SER A 32 4.31 6.49 8.60
N ALA A 33 5.47 7.03 8.21
CA ALA A 33 5.96 8.31 8.73
C ALA A 33 5.10 9.50 8.26
N LEU A 34 4.78 9.56 6.96
CA LEU A 34 3.99 10.64 6.36
C LEU A 34 2.56 10.69 6.89
N THR A 35 1.95 9.53 7.14
CA THR A 35 0.59 9.44 7.71
C THR A 35 0.58 9.45 9.23
N MET A 36 1.73 9.59 9.89
CA MET A 36 1.88 9.53 11.35
C MET A 36 1.24 8.28 11.97
N ASN A 37 1.44 7.11 11.34
CA ASN A 37 1.01 5.82 11.89
C ASN A 37 2.19 5.16 12.64
N PRO A 38 2.19 5.14 13.99
CA PRO A 38 3.32 4.65 14.78
C PRO A 38 3.20 3.15 15.15
N ALA A 39 2.31 2.38 14.50
CA ALA A 39 2.10 0.99 14.88
C ALA A 39 3.37 0.15 14.69
N GLY A 40 3.86 -0.46 15.78
CA GLY A 40 5.09 -1.26 15.79
C GLY A 40 5.07 -2.43 14.79
N LEU A 41 3.88 -2.91 14.43
CA LEU A 41 3.67 -3.94 13.41
C LEU A 41 4.24 -3.56 12.02
N HIS A 42 4.37 -2.26 11.74
CA HIS A 42 4.88 -1.73 10.47
C HIS A 42 6.34 -1.25 10.55
N LEU A 43 6.83 -0.91 11.75
CA LEU A 43 8.08 -0.17 11.92
C LEU A 43 9.12 -0.88 12.80
N ASP A 44 8.72 -1.83 13.63
CA ASP A 44 9.60 -2.47 14.62
C ASP A 44 9.82 -3.96 14.28
N ALA A 45 11.09 -4.29 13.98
CA ALA A 45 11.50 -5.66 13.67
C ALA A 45 11.33 -6.62 14.86
N GLU A 46 11.67 -6.16 16.07
CA GLU A 46 11.66 -6.99 17.28
C GLU A 46 10.25 -7.23 17.79
N TYR A 47 9.38 -6.24 17.62
CA TYR A 47 7.95 -6.42 17.82
C TYR A 47 7.41 -7.45 16.82
N ALA A 48 7.72 -7.29 15.53
CA ALA A 48 7.16 -8.11 14.47
C ALA A 48 7.54 -9.60 14.56
N LYS A 49 8.74 -9.93 15.05
CA LYS A 49 9.17 -11.32 15.34
C LYS A 49 8.24 -12.09 16.27
N ARG A 50 7.49 -11.39 17.12
CA ARG A 50 6.55 -11.99 18.09
C ARG A 50 5.14 -12.15 17.51
N THR A 51 4.92 -11.67 16.31
CA THR A 51 3.65 -11.76 15.59
C THR A 51 3.64 -13.00 14.69
N PRO A 52 2.46 -13.48 14.25
CA PRO A 52 2.38 -14.60 13.31
C PRO A 52 3.10 -14.38 11.97
N PHE A 53 3.38 -13.13 11.61
CA PHE A 53 4.06 -12.79 10.36
C PHE A 53 5.58 -12.96 10.47
N GLY A 54 6.17 -12.86 11.66
CA GLY A 54 7.62 -12.95 11.88
C GLY A 54 8.44 -11.76 11.35
N GLU A 55 7.83 -10.86 10.57
CA GLU A 55 8.44 -9.67 9.97
C GLU A 55 7.45 -8.51 9.91
N ARG A 56 7.95 -7.29 9.66
CA ARG A 56 7.11 -6.10 9.52
C ARG A 56 6.19 -6.28 8.33
N ILE A 57 4.91 -6.00 8.51
CA ILE A 57 3.96 -5.96 7.39
C ILE A 57 3.76 -4.53 6.92
N VAL A 58 3.33 -4.38 5.67
CA VAL A 58 3.01 -3.08 5.08
C VAL A 58 1.83 -2.45 5.81
N ASN A 59 1.90 -1.15 6.04
CA ASN A 59 0.83 -0.34 6.59
C ASN A 59 -0.46 -0.53 5.78
N SER A 60 -1.55 -0.87 6.46
CA SER A 60 -2.80 -1.25 5.80
C SER A 60 -3.46 -0.11 5.01
N VAL A 61 -3.06 1.14 5.22
CA VAL A 61 -3.58 2.29 4.48
C VAL A 61 -2.79 2.53 3.17
N PHE A 62 -1.66 1.83 2.97
CA PHE A 62 -0.88 1.90 1.74
C PHE A 62 -1.53 1.15 0.56
N THR A 63 -2.38 0.16 0.85
CA THR A 63 -3.05 -0.73 -0.12
C THR A 63 -4.56 -0.67 0.04
#